data_AF-A0A965HNI0-F1
#
_entry.id   AF-A0A965HNI0-F1
#
_cell.length_a   1.000
_cell.length_b   1.000
_cell.length_c   1.000
_cell.angle_alpha   90.00
_cell.angle_beta   90.00
_cell.angle_gamma   90.00
#
_symmetry.space_group_name_H-M   'P 1'
#
loop_
_entity.id
_entity.type
_entity.pdbx_description
1 polymer ?
#
loop_
_entity_poly.entity_id
_entity_poly.type
_entity_poly.pdbx_seq_one_letter_code
_entity_poly.pdbx_strand_id
1 'polypeptide(L)'
;PLNHSDQSTVHGDLGFDSIRLDLGAGKPSIAGLTGHLDFTEKGVSSNSLSGNLFGGPARATVSSQAGGVVRIDANGRARVAALAQQYPLRAWSLATGETAWRGDITLGPTGSRLQVTSALEGVTLNLPQPLLKPSAQAMPMRFAWQSGDRGDRYELAIGTQIRARIATRPGASIETAQVALGPVPLPAEGARGVSVSAALPQIFFTQWLPVVERFAGEASAGEVMPVRAALKTPRFEFEGFYFNDVEVAVDRRDPIWNWTVKGRELEGGGQWDAAGKGSVKARFARLALGPAVDSVSSPESATTDYPALDVEVADLERNGRDWGALKLRASQQGRDWKIDQIHLSGAEFQLEASGLWQGW
;
A
#
# COMPACT_ATOMS: atom_id res chain seq x y z
N PRO A 1 54.45 -31.88 10.39
CA PRO A 1 53.46 -31.13 9.58
C PRO A 1 52.06 -30.95 10.22
N LEU A 2 51.86 -31.31 11.49
CA LEU A 2 50.57 -31.17 12.21
C LEU A 2 50.61 -30.17 13.39
N ASN A 3 51.64 -29.30 13.46
CA ASN A 3 51.84 -28.37 14.59
C ASN A 3 51.82 -26.88 14.18
N HIS A 4 51.30 -26.56 12.98
CA HIS A 4 51.13 -25.17 12.51
C HIS A 4 49.74 -25.01 11.89
N SER A 5 48.69 -25.04 12.72
CA SER A 5 47.30 -24.72 12.31
C SER A 5 47.16 -23.33 11.71
N ASP A 6 48.09 -22.44 12.04
CA ASP A 6 48.08 -21.01 11.71
C ASP A 6 48.64 -20.75 10.29
N GLN A 7 49.04 -21.82 9.58
CA GLN A 7 49.57 -21.79 8.21
C GLN A 7 48.79 -22.73 7.26
N SER A 8 47.71 -23.35 7.74
CA SER A 8 46.78 -23.99 6.82
C SER A 8 46.21 -22.91 5.91
N THR A 9 46.20 -23.16 4.62
CA THR A 9 45.52 -22.31 3.64
C THR A 9 44.45 -23.15 3.00
N VAL A 10 43.19 -22.91 3.35
CA VAL A 10 42.06 -23.52 2.65
C VAL A 10 41.87 -22.80 1.31
N HIS A 11 41.89 -23.57 0.23
CA HIS A 11 41.44 -23.15 -1.10
C HIS A 11 40.52 -24.25 -1.64
N GLY A 12 39.26 -23.91 -1.87
CA GLY A 12 38.28 -24.82 -2.45
C GLY A 12 37.55 -24.18 -3.62
N ASP A 13 37.17 -25.01 -4.59
CA ASP A 13 36.24 -24.68 -5.67
C ASP A 13 34.97 -25.48 -5.46
N LEU A 14 33.83 -24.81 -5.60
CA LEU A 14 32.51 -25.43 -5.60
C LEU A 14 31.84 -25.16 -6.96
N GLY A 15 31.74 -26.21 -7.77
CA GLY A 15 30.95 -26.21 -9.00
C GLY A 15 29.47 -26.44 -8.72
N PHE A 16 28.62 -25.62 -9.33
CA PHE A 16 27.19 -25.82 -9.39
C PHE A 16 26.81 -26.30 -10.79
N ASP A 17 26.13 -27.44 -10.86
CA ASP A 17 25.60 -27.99 -12.11
C ASP A 17 24.07 -28.14 -12.01
N SER A 18 23.37 -27.09 -12.44
CA SER A 18 21.91 -27.04 -12.48
C SER A 18 21.21 -27.40 -11.16
N ILE A 19 21.76 -26.94 -10.04
CA ILE A 19 21.18 -27.26 -8.72
C ILE A 19 20.00 -26.37 -8.39
N ARG A 20 19.14 -26.81 -7.48
CA ARG A 20 18.16 -25.94 -6.81
C ARG A 20 18.72 -25.53 -5.46
N LEU A 21 18.85 -24.22 -5.25
CA LEU A 21 19.29 -23.64 -3.98
C LEU A 21 18.09 -23.00 -3.27
N ASP A 22 17.72 -23.54 -2.11
CA ASP A 22 16.79 -22.91 -1.19
C ASP A 22 17.59 -22.23 -0.08
N LEU A 23 17.39 -20.92 0.07
CA LEU A 23 18.10 -20.10 1.05
C LEU A 23 17.39 -20.08 2.42
N GLY A 24 16.16 -20.58 2.52
CA GLY A 24 15.37 -20.64 3.76
C GLY A 24 14.91 -19.27 4.30
N ALA A 25 14.13 -19.28 5.39
CA ALA A 25 13.73 -18.09 6.15
C ALA A 25 13.14 -16.92 5.31
N GLY A 26 12.29 -17.23 4.32
CA GLY A 26 11.67 -16.24 3.44
C GLY A 26 12.60 -15.67 2.35
N LYS A 27 13.84 -16.14 2.26
CA LYS A 27 14.75 -15.81 1.15
C LYS A 27 14.29 -16.55 -0.13
N PRO A 28 14.62 -16.03 -1.32
CA PRO A 28 14.14 -16.63 -2.55
C PRO A 28 14.86 -17.95 -2.86
N SER A 29 14.16 -18.84 -3.56
CA SER A 29 14.78 -20.03 -4.15
C SER A 29 15.36 -19.73 -5.54
N ILE A 30 16.48 -20.37 -5.85
CA ILE A 30 17.14 -20.29 -7.16
C ILE A 30 17.07 -21.66 -7.79
N ALA A 31 16.52 -21.75 -9.01
CA ALA A 31 16.43 -22.99 -9.76
C ALA A 31 17.46 -23.03 -10.90
N GLY A 32 18.07 -24.19 -11.13
CA GLY A 32 19.05 -24.37 -12.21
C GLY A 32 20.29 -23.49 -12.02
N LEU A 33 20.76 -23.36 -10.78
CA LEU A 33 21.99 -22.62 -10.48
C LEU A 33 23.19 -23.35 -11.09
N THR A 34 23.92 -22.63 -11.94
CA THR A 34 25.13 -23.09 -12.61
C THR A 34 26.23 -22.04 -12.49
N GLY A 35 27.46 -22.49 -12.23
CA GLY A 35 28.64 -21.63 -12.12
C GLY A 35 29.66 -22.19 -11.13
N HIS A 36 30.71 -21.43 -10.86
CA HIS A 36 31.76 -21.80 -9.91
C HIS A 36 31.85 -20.79 -8.78
N LEU A 37 32.10 -21.27 -7.57
CA LEU A 37 32.36 -20.45 -6.39
C LEU A 37 33.69 -20.87 -5.77
N ASP A 38 34.68 -19.99 -5.87
CA ASP A 38 35.95 -20.14 -5.19
C ASP A 38 35.82 -19.65 -3.76
N PHE A 39 36.39 -20.38 -2.80
CA PHE A 39 36.48 -19.94 -1.42
C PHE A 39 37.87 -20.17 -0.86
N THR A 40 38.30 -19.20 -0.06
CA THR A 40 39.54 -19.23 0.71
C THR A 40 39.26 -18.80 2.14
N GLU A 41 40.26 -18.86 3.00
CA GLU A 41 40.17 -18.30 4.36
C GLU A 41 39.88 -16.79 4.38
N LYS A 42 40.17 -16.09 3.28
CA LYS A 42 39.97 -14.65 3.14
C LYS A 42 38.58 -14.28 2.61
N GLY A 43 37.81 -15.26 2.10
CA GLY A 43 36.45 -15.04 1.62
C GLY A 43 36.06 -15.87 0.41
N VAL A 44 34.96 -15.47 -0.22
CA VAL A 44 34.30 -16.16 -1.34
C VAL A 44 34.29 -15.27 -2.59
N SER A 45 34.45 -15.88 -3.76
CA SER A 45 34.36 -15.18 -5.04
C SER A 45 33.72 -16.03 -6.12
N SER A 46 32.97 -15.39 -7.01
CA SER A 46 32.43 -15.99 -8.23
C SER A 46 32.27 -14.94 -9.31
N ASN A 47 32.79 -15.23 -10.51
CA ASN A 47 32.72 -14.32 -11.65
C ASN A 47 31.48 -14.53 -12.52
N SER A 48 30.77 -15.66 -12.36
CA SER A 48 29.57 -15.95 -13.13
C SER A 48 28.75 -17.06 -12.48
N LEU A 49 27.74 -16.65 -11.71
CA LEU A 49 26.62 -17.52 -11.34
C LEU A 49 25.45 -17.22 -12.28
N SER A 50 24.73 -18.25 -12.68
CA SER A 50 23.54 -18.13 -13.52
C SER A 50 22.44 -19.07 -13.03
N GLY A 51 21.19 -18.69 -13.20
CA GLY A 51 20.06 -19.52 -12.82
C GLY A 51 18.72 -18.83 -13.09
N ASN A 52 17.65 -19.39 -12.55
CA ASN A 52 16.30 -18.84 -12.63
C ASN A 52 15.86 -18.36 -11.25
N LEU A 53 15.49 -17.08 -11.16
CA LEU A 53 15.07 -16.39 -9.95
C LEU A 53 13.82 -15.58 -10.25
N PHE A 54 12.79 -15.69 -9.40
CA PHE A 54 11.49 -15.01 -9.59
C PHE A 54 10.88 -15.25 -10.98
N GLY A 55 11.04 -16.48 -11.49
CA GLY A 55 10.49 -16.91 -12.76
C GLY A 55 11.18 -16.32 -13.99
N GLY A 56 12.36 -15.72 -13.88
CA GLY A 56 13.16 -15.28 -15.03
C GLY A 56 14.66 -15.59 -14.87
N PRO A 57 15.43 -15.54 -15.99
CA PRO A 57 16.86 -15.76 -15.93
C PRO A 57 17.53 -14.65 -15.10
N ALA A 58 18.50 -15.04 -14.29
CA ALA A 58 19.31 -14.16 -13.47
C ALA A 58 20.78 -14.57 -13.53
N ARG A 59 21.66 -13.58 -13.38
CA ARG A 59 23.10 -13.76 -13.22
C ARG A 59 23.57 -13.01 -11.99
N ALA A 60 24.62 -13.51 -11.37
CA ALA A 60 25.25 -12.85 -10.23
C ALA A 60 26.77 -13.02 -10.24
N THR A 61 27.46 -12.05 -9.65
CA THR A 61 28.86 -12.13 -9.27
C THR A 61 28.98 -11.99 -7.76
N VAL A 62 29.94 -12.68 -7.17
CA VAL A 62 30.21 -12.65 -5.73
C VAL A 62 31.65 -12.22 -5.52
N SER A 63 31.88 -11.31 -4.58
CA SER A 63 33.23 -10.91 -4.19
C SER A 63 33.30 -10.67 -2.70
N SER A 64 34.39 -11.12 -2.08
CA SER A 64 34.74 -10.76 -0.71
C SER A 64 35.68 -9.58 -0.67
N GLN A 65 35.48 -8.72 0.32
CA GLN A 65 36.30 -7.56 0.63
C GLN A 65 36.95 -7.72 2.01
N ALA A 66 37.94 -6.88 2.32
CA ALA A 66 38.56 -6.85 3.63
C ALA A 66 37.51 -6.62 4.74
N GLY A 67 37.75 -7.20 5.92
CA GLY A 67 36.84 -7.08 7.06
C GLY A 67 35.61 -8.01 7.02
N GLY A 68 35.64 -9.07 6.19
CA GLY A 68 34.59 -10.09 6.16
C GLY A 68 33.31 -9.64 5.45
N VAL A 69 33.41 -8.64 4.57
CA VAL A 69 32.27 -8.15 3.78
C VAL A 69 32.16 -8.96 2.50
N VAL A 70 30.96 -9.43 2.17
CA VAL A 70 30.63 -10.10 0.92
C VAL A 70 29.68 -9.22 0.11
N ARG A 71 30.06 -8.93 -1.13
CA ARG A 71 29.24 -8.21 -2.10
C ARG A 71 28.72 -9.18 -3.16
N ILE A 72 27.44 -9.08 -3.46
CA ILE A 72 26.79 -9.83 -4.54
C ILE A 72 26.12 -8.82 -5.45
N ASP A 73 26.54 -8.78 -6.71
CA ASP A 73 25.92 -7.96 -7.75
C ASP A 73 25.14 -8.90 -8.67
N ALA A 74 23.84 -8.66 -8.83
CA ALA A 74 22.94 -9.53 -9.57
C ALA A 74 22.08 -8.75 -10.55
N ASN A 75 21.71 -9.38 -11.66
CA ASN A 75 20.74 -8.84 -12.61
C ASN A 75 19.90 -9.95 -13.22
N GLY A 76 18.70 -9.61 -13.69
CA GLY A 76 17.81 -10.58 -14.29
C GLY A 76 16.48 -10.00 -14.71
N ARG A 77 15.53 -10.90 -14.99
CA ARG A 77 14.11 -10.56 -15.16
C ARG A 77 13.30 -11.20 -14.04
N ALA A 78 12.25 -10.53 -13.59
CA ALA A 78 11.32 -11.05 -12.58
C ALA A 78 9.88 -10.92 -13.08
N ARG A 79 9.08 -11.94 -12.81
CA ARG A 79 7.64 -11.96 -13.11
C ARG A 79 6.86 -11.61 -11.85
N VAL A 80 5.88 -10.71 -11.96
CA VAL A 80 5.05 -10.32 -10.81
C VAL A 80 4.33 -11.53 -10.21
N ALA A 81 3.85 -12.46 -11.05
CA ALA A 81 3.20 -13.68 -10.59
C ALA A 81 4.13 -14.59 -9.75
N ALA A 82 5.41 -14.70 -10.13
CA ALA A 82 6.39 -15.48 -9.37
C ALA A 82 6.77 -14.82 -8.04
N LEU A 83 6.84 -13.48 -8.02
CA LEU A 83 6.99 -12.72 -6.77
C LEU A 83 5.79 -12.92 -5.84
N ALA A 84 4.57 -12.94 -6.38
CA ALA A 84 3.35 -13.18 -5.61
C ALA A 84 3.28 -14.59 -5.00
N GLN A 85 3.79 -15.59 -5.71
CA GLN A 85 3.91 -16.96 -5.20
C GLN A 85 4.94 -17.06 -4.08
N GLN A 86 6.09 -16.39 -4.22
CA GLN A 86 7.15 -16.41 -3.22
C GLN A 86 6.80 -15.58 -1.97
N TYR A 87 6.13 -14.45 -2.16
CA TYR A 87 5.80 -13.48 -1.12
C TYR A 87 4.30 -13.20 -1.18
N PRO A 88 3.44 -13.77 -0.34
CA PRO A 88 1.98 -13.61 -0.45
C PRO A 88 1.51 -12.24 0.10
N LEU A 89 1.94 -11.14 -0.53
CA LEU A 89 1.52 -9.78 -0.20
C LEU A 89 0.27 -9.38 -0.99
N ARG A 90 -0.67 -8.69 -0.34
CA ARG A 90 -1.87 -8.15 -1.01
C ARG A 90 -1.55 -7.19 -2.15
N ALA A 91 -0.42 -6.49 -2.08
CA ALA A 91 0.00 -5.52 -3.08
C ALA A 91 0.24 -6.12 -4.47
N TRP A 92 0.56 -7.42 -4.59
CA TRP A 92 0.84 -8.04 -5.89
C TRP A 92 -0.35 -8.05 -6.84
N SER A 93 -1.56 -8.09 -6.29
CA SER A 93 -2.79 -8.01 -7.08
C SER A 93 -3.02 -6.65 -7.77
N LEU A 94 -2.19 -5.65 -7.47
CA LEU A 94 -2.19 -4.34 -8.13
C LEU A 94 -1.17 -4.27 -9.27
N ALA A 95 -0.39 -5.32 -9.52
CA ALA A 95 0.64 -5.31 -10.54
C ALA A 95 0.57 -6.58 -11.40
N THR A 96 0.87 -6.45 -12.68
CA THR A 96 0.97 -7.59 -13.61
C THR A 96 2.10 -7.36 -14.60
N GLY A 97 2.63 -8.44 -15.18
CA GLY A 97 3.72 -8.40 -16.16
C GLY A 97 5.07 -8.80 -15.59
N GLU A 98 6.13 -8.35 -16.25
CA GLU A 98 7.51 -8.68 -15.92
C GLU A 98 8.45 -7.52 -16.25
N THR A 99 9.56 -7.42 -15.52
CA THR A 99 10.56 -6.36 -15.72
C THR A 99 11.96 -6.89 -15.52
N ALA A 100 12.93 -6.26 -16.18
CA ALA A 100 14.33 -6.39 -15.81
C ALA A 100 14.60 -5.71 -14.45
N TRP A 101 15.58 -6.22 -13.71
CA TRP A 101 16.02 -5.68 -12.42
C TRP A 101 17.54 -5.82 -12.26
N ARG A 102 18.11 -4.97 -11.41
CA ARG A 102 19.48 -5.08 -10.89
C ARG A 102 19.45 -5.06 -9.37
N GLY A 103 20.27 -5.88 -8.74
CA GLY A 103 20.34 -6.01 -7.29
C GLY A 103 21.78 -5.95 -6.80
N ASP A 104 22.00 -5.24 -5.70
CA ASP A 104 23.28 -5.10 -5.02
C ASP A 104 23.08 -5.54 -3.57
N ILE A 105 23.76 -6.61 -3.15
CA ILE A 105 23.69 -7.14 -1.78
C ILE A 105 25.05 -6.96 -1.13
N THR A 106 25.04 -6.48 0.12
CA THR A 106 26.22 -6.42 0.97
C THR A 106 25.92 -7.16 2.26
N LEU A 107 26.71 -8.18 2.57
CA LEU A 107 26.63 -8.94 3.80
C LEU A 107 27.90 -8.66 4.60
N GLY A 108 27.79 -8.42 5.90
CA GLY A 108 28.96 -8.15 6.73
C GLY A 108 28.65 -8.21 8.22
N PRO A 109 29.69 -8.08 9.07
CA PRO A 109 29.56 -8.21 10.53
C PRO A 109 28.69 -7.11 11.16
N THR A 110 28.59 -5.95 10.51
CA THR A 110 27.75 -4.82 10.97
C THR A 110 26.32 -4.87 10.41
N GLY A 111 25.91 -5.99 9.84
CA GLY A 111 24.60 -6.16 9.22
C GLY A 111 24.64 -6.31 7.69
N SER A 112 23.48 -6.61 7.14
CA SER A 112 23.24 -6.87 5.72
C SER A 112 22.40 -5.77 5.09
N ARG A 113 22.64 -5.50 3.81
CA ARG A 113 21.90 -4.53 3.00
C ARG A 113 21.62 -5.12 1.62
N LEU A 114 20.48 -4.77 1.07
CA LEU A 114 20.07 -5.07 -0.30
C LEU A 114 19.53 -3.80 -0.93
N GLN A 115 19.91 -3.53 -2.17
CA GLN A 115 19.26 -2.55 -3.02
C GLN A 115 18.85 -3.22 -4.33
N VAL A 116 17.62 -2.96 -4.79
CA VAL A 116 17.11 -3.42 -6.09
C VAL A 116 16.63 -2.22 -6.88
N THR A 117 16.97 -2.17 -8.16
CA THR A 117 16.51 -1.14 -9.10
C THR A 117 15.84 -1.77 -10.31
N SER A 118 14.85 -1.08 -10.86
CA SER A 118 14.12 -1.49 -12.06
C SER A 118 13.55 -0.27 -12.77
N ALA A 119 13.40 -0.32 -14.10
CA ALA A 119 12.65 0.70 -14.84
C ALA A 119 11.12 0.44 -14.83
N LEU A 120 10.69 -0.71 -14.30
CA LEU A 120 9.31 -1.23 -14.35
C LEU A 120 8.70 -1.27 -15.76
N GLU A 121 9.51 -1.21 -16.80
CA GLU A 121 9.07 -1.40 -18.18
C GLU A 121 8.61 -2.85 -18.37
N GLY A 122 7.42 -3.04 -18.93
CA GLY A 122 6.74 -4.34 -19.03
C GLY A 122 5.82 -4.68 -17.85
N VAL A 123 5.77 -3.86 -16.80
CA VAL A 123 4.86 -4.04 -15.64
C VAL A 123 3.72 -3.04 -15.69
N THR A 124 2.48 -3.49 -15.62
CA THR A 124 1.32 -2.62 -15.39
C THR A 124 1.10 -2.45 -13.89
N LEU A 125 0.88 -1.22 -13.42
CA LEU A 125 0.33 -0.94 -12.09
C LEU A 125 -1.13 -0.53 -12.24
N ASN A 126 -2.02 -1.42 -11.79
CA ASN A 126 -3.47 -1.27 -11.81
C ASN A 126 -3.94 -0.50 -10.57
N LEU A 127 -3.39 0.71 -10.38
CA LEU A 127 -3.89 1.68 -9.42
C LEU A 127 -4.86 2.63 -10.12
N PRO A 128 -5.84 3.19 -9.41
CA PRO A 128 -6.69 4.24 -9.98
C PRO A 128 -5.88 5.45 -10.41
N GLN A 129 -6.45 6.26 -11.30
CA GLN A 129 -5.85 7.53 -11.67
C GLN A 129 -5.62 8.41 -10.42
N PRO A 130 -4.52 9.18 -10.35
CA PRO A 130 -3.48 9.36 -11.38
C PRO A 130 -2.27 8.42 -11.21
N LEU A 131 -2.40 7.34 -10.44
CA LEU A 131 -1.30 6.42 -10.12
C LEU A 131 -1.23 5.20 -11.04
N LEU A 132 -2.17 5.08 -11.98
CA LEU A 132 -2.15 4.07 -13.03
C LEU A 132 -0.83 4.18 -13.83
N LYS A 133 -0.21 3.03 -14.07
CA LYS A 133 0.98 2.91 -14.94
C LYS A 133 0.75 1.80 -15.96
N PRO A 134 0.65 2.08 -17.27
CA PRO A 134 0.63 1.05 -18.30
C PRO A 134 2.00 0.36 -18.44
N SER A 135 2.02 -0.84 -19.01
CA SER A 135 3.25 -1.65 -19.18
C SER A 135 4.34 -0.96 -19.99
N ALA A 136 3.98 -0.21 -21.04
CA ALA A 136 4.93 0.46 -21.93
C ALA A 136 5.61 1.69 -21.31
N GLN A 137 5.05 2.27 -20.24
CA GLN A 137 5.63 3.43 -19.59
C GLN A 137 6.76 3.01 -18.64
N ALA A 138 7.96 3.58 -18.76
CA ALA A 138 8.99 3.40 -17.74
C ALA A 138 8.68 4.22 -16.48
N MET A 139 8.86 3.61 -15.31
CA MET A 139 8.70 4.26 -14.00
C MET A 139 9.78 3.70 -13.05
N PRO A 140 10.86 4.45 -12.78
CA PRO A 140 11.98 3.95 -11.99
C PRO A 140 11.55 3.48 -10.60
N MET A 141 11.92 2.25 -10.24
CA MET A 141 11.74 1.68 -8.92
C MET A 141 13.10 1.52 -8.23
N ARG A 142 13.14 1.86 -6.95
CA ARG A 142 14.20 1.48 -6.02
C ARG A 142 13.57 0.81 -4.80
N PHE A 143 13.99 -0.41 -4.51
CA PHE A 143 13.72 -1.09 -3.26
C PHE A 143 15.02 -1.21 -2.48
N ALA A 144 14.96 -1.04 -1.16
CA ALA A 144 16.09 -1.25 -0.28
C ALA A 144 15.65 -2.01 0.97
N TRP A 145 16.53 -2.88 1.45
CA TRP A 145 16.40 -3.56 2.73
C TRP A 145 17.70 -3.41 3.52
N GLN A 146 17.57 -3.21 4.82
CA GLN A 146 18.70 -3.16 5.74
C GLN A 146 18.31 -3.93 7.00
N SER A 147 19.17 -4.86 7.41
CA SER A 147 19.02 -5.53 8.70
C SER A 147 19.37 -4.57 9.83
N GLY A 148 18.69 -4.69 10.96
CA GLY A 148 19.05 -3.98 12.18
C GLY A 148 18.88 -4.85 13.42
N ASP A 149 19.61 -4.53 14.49
CA ASP A 149 19.56 -5.28 15.76
C ASP A 149 18.17 -5.24 16.39
N ARG A 150 17.40 -4.19 16.12
CA ARG A 150 16.02 -3.99 16.58
C ARG A 150 14.97 -4.38 15.54
N GLY A 151 15.39 -5.07 14.48
CA GLY A 151 14.57 -5.44 13.34
C GLY A 151 14.97 -4.71 12.07
N ASP A 152 14.29 -5.05 10.99
CA ASP A 152 14.68 -4.69 9.64
C ASP A 152 13.98 -3.42 9.18
N ARG A 153 14.63 -2.73 8.23
CA ARG A 153 14.06 -1.59 7.52
C ARG A 153 13.95 -1.89 6.04
N TYR A 154 12.77 -1.65 5.49
CA TYR A 154 12.45 -1.79 4.08
C TYR A 154 12.05 -0.43 3.54
N GLU A 155 12.55 -0.06 2.37
CA GLU A 155 12.17 1.16 1.66
C GLU A 155 11.81 0.84 0.22
N LEU A 156 10.74 1.46 -0.27
CA LEU A 156 10.31 1.38 -1.66
C LEU A 156 10.09 2.79 -2.19
N ALA A 157 10.59 3.05 -3.39
CA ALA A 157 10.27 4.24 -4.17
C ALA A 157 9.93 3.79 -5.59
N ILE A 158 8.80 4.26 -6.12
CA ILE A 158 8.38 4.06 -7.50
C ILE A 158 8.06 5.44 -8.08
N GLY A 159 8.92 5.89 -8.99
CA GLY A 159 8.93 7.24 -9.53
C GLY A 159 8.98 8.29 -8.42
N THR A 160 8.29 9.41 -8.66
CA THR A 160 8.01 10.44 -7.65
C THR A 160 6.69 10.21 -6.92
N GLN A 161 5.93 9.22 -7.38
CA GLN A 161 4.52 9.03 -7.05
C GLN A 161 4.29 8.12 -5.84
N ILE A 162 5.11 7.10 -5.60
CA ILE A 162 4.88 6.15 -4.51
C ILE A 162 6.17 6.01 -3.72
N ARG A 163 6.09 6.25 -2.42
CA ARG A 163 7.15 5.93 -1.47
C ARG A 163 6.56 5.13 -0.33
N ALA A 164 7.30 4.14 0.16
CA ALA A 164 6.94 3.42 1.37
C ALA A 164 8.18 3.12 2.21
N ARG A 165 7.99 3.08 3.53
CA ARG A 165 8.98 2.57 4.49
C ARG A 165 8.30 1.65 5.48
N ILE A 166 8.89 0.49 5.72
CA ILE A 166 8.45 -0.45 6.76
C ILE A 166 9.61 -0.68 7.72
N ALA A 167 9.31 -0.61 9.02
CA ALA A 167 10.21 -1.06 10.06
C ALA A 167 9.58 -2.26 10.76
N THR A 168 10.38 -3.30 11.01
CA THR A 168 9.95 -4.48 11.76
C THR A 168 10.62 -4.53 13.12
N ARG A 169 10.04 -5.31 14.04
CA ARG A 169 10.65 -5.72 15.31
C ARG A 169 11.46 -7.01 15.11
N PRO A 170 12.27 -7.42 16.11
CA PRO A 170 12.84 -8.76 16.14
C PRO A 170 11.72 -9.80 16.01
N GLY A 171 11.93 -10.83 15.17
CA GLY A 171 10.88 -11.79 14.82
C GLY A 171 9.98 -11.39 13.64
N ALA A 172 10.36 -10.35 12.88
CA ALA A 172 9.76 -9.95 11.60
C ALA A 172 8.30 -9.45 11.65
N SER A 173 7.80 -9.08 12.83
CA SER A 173 6.50 -8.38 12.93
C SER A 173 6.63 -6.91 12.55
N ILE A 174 5.67 -6.38 11.80
CA ILE A 174 5.66 -4.96 11.39
C ILE A 174 5.44 -4.07 12.64
N GLU A 175 6.31 -3.08 12.80
CA GLU A 175 6.19 -2.02 13.81
C GLU A 175 5.52 -0.79 13.23
N THR A 176 6.08 -0.27 12.14
CA THR A 176 5.55 0.89 11.43
C THR A 176 5.54 0.63 9.94
N ALA A 177 4.46 1.03 9.27
CA ALA A 177 4.39 1.14 7.82
C ALA A 177 4.01 2.58 7.45
N GLN A 178 4.81 3.20 6.60
CA GLN A 178 4.65 4.57 6.15
C GLN A 178 4.48 4.55 4.64
N VAL A 179 3.47 5.24 4.11
CA VAL A 179 3.20 5.32 2.68
C VAL A 179 2.96 6.77 2.29
N ALA A 180 3.60 7.21 1.21
CA ALA A 180 3.37 8.50 0.59
C ALA A 180 2.95 8.33 -0.88
N LEU A 181 1.85 8.96 -1.25
CA LEU A 181 1.28 8.96 -2.60
C LEU A 181 1.29 10.38 -3.18
N GLY A 182 1.99 10.58 -4.29
CA GLY A 182 2.24 11.88 -4.91
C GLY A 182 3.41 12.67 -4.29
N PRO A 183 3.55 13.97 -4.61
CA PRO A 183 4.62 14.84 -4.13
C PRO A 183 4.43 15.27 -2.67
N VAL A 184 4.28 14.32 -1.75
CA VAL A 184 4.17 14.53 -0.30
C VAL A 184 5.29 13.77 0.43
N PRO A 185 5.96 14.34 1.46
CA PRO A 185 6.95 13.59 2.20
C PRO A 185 6.36 12.30 2.79
N LEU A 186 7.23 11.30 3.02
CA LEU A 186 6.83 10.16 3.84
C LEU A 186 6.40 10.68 5.22
N PRO A 187 5.32 10.12 5.81
CA PRO A 187 4.97 10.40 7.19
C PRO A 187 6.19 10.27 8.11
N ALA A 188 6.28 11.13 9.12
CA ALA A 188 7.34 11.01 10.13
C ALA A 188 7.24 9.65 10.85
N GLU A 189 8.38 9.12 11.30
CA GLU A 189 8.41 7.92 12.13
C GLU A 189 7.76 8.25 13.47
N GLY A 190 6.73 7.50 13.83
CA GLY A 190 5.86 7.79 14.95
C GLY A 190 5.47 6.53 15.69
N ALA A 191 4.38 6.59 16.45
CA ALA A 191 3.85 5.43 17.14
C ALA A 191 3.54 4.29 16.16
N ARG A 192 3.68 3.06 16.66
CA ARG A 192 3.30 1.82 16.01
C ARG A 192 2.01 1.96 15.18
N GLY A 193 2.05 1.47 13.94
CA GLY A 193 0.89 1.43 13.06
C GLY A 193 1.20 1.75 11.60
N VAL A 194 0.13 1.92 10.82
CA VAL A 194 0.19 2.33 9.42
C VAL A 194 -0.09 3.82 9.32
N SER A 195 0.74 4.54 8.56
CA SER A 195 0.57 5.95 8.26
C SER A 195 0.61 6.18 6.76
N VAL A 196 -0.37 6.90 6.23
CA VAL A 196 -0.52 7.20 4.82
C VAL A 196 -0.62 8.70 4.64
N SER A 197 0.13 9.26 3.69
CA SER A 197 -0.04 10.64 3.24
C SER A 197 -0.22 10.65 1.74
N ALA A 198 -1.23 11.36 1.25
CA ALA A 198 -1.52 11.48 -0.17
C ALA A 198 -1.66 12.95 -0.56
N ALA A 199 -0.98 13.34 -1.63
CA ALA A 199 -1.17 14.62 -2.31
C ALA A 199 -1.32 14.33 -3.80
N LEU A 200 -2.55 14.26 -4.30
CA LEU A 200 -2.82 13.92 -5.70
C LEU A 200 -3.55 15.09 -6.37
N PRO A 201 -3.33 15.35 -7.67
CA PRO A 201 -3.99 16.45 -8.38
C PRO A 201 -5.52 16.28 -8.46
N GLN A 202 -5.99 15.05 -8.52
CA GLN A 202 -7.40 14.70 -8.50
C GLN A 202 -7.60 13.29 -7.93
N ILE A 203 -8.75 13.06 -7.30
CA ILE A 203 -9.16 11.75 -6.79
C ILE A 203 -10.61 11.51 -7.15
N PHE A 204 -10.87 10.35 -7.76
CA PHE A 204 -12.20 9.78 -7.95
C PHE A 204 -12.37 8.70 -6.88
N PHE A 205 -12.99 9.04 -5.74
CA PHE A 205 -12.92 8.23 -4.53
C PHE A 205 -13.52 6.84 -4.73
N THR A 206 -14.61 6.72 -5.50
CA THR A 206 -15.24 5.42 -5.78
C THR A 206 -14.31 4.46 -6.52
N GLN A 207 -13.38 4.96 -7.36
CA GLN A 207 -12.34 4.12 -7.99
C GLN A 207 -11.28 3.65 -7.00
N TRP A 208 -11.05 4.41 -5.91
CA TRP A 208 -10.08 4.07 -4.87
C TRP A 208 -10.64 3.10 -3.81
N LEU A 209 -11.97 2.98 -3.70
CA LEU A 209 -12.62 2.14 -2.68
C LEU A 209 -12.13 0.68 -2.67
N PRO A 210 -12.00 -0.03 -3.82
CA PRO A 210 -11.48 -1.41 -3.81
C PRO A 210 -10.02 -1.51 -3.35
N VAL A 211 -9.23 -0.47 -3.56
CA VAL A 211 -7.84 -0.41 -3.06
C VAL A 211 -7.85 -0.24 -1.55
N VAL A 212 -8.68 0.67 -1.03
CA VAL A 212 -8.83 0.89 0.41
C VAL A 212 -9.29 -0.39 1.11
N GLU A 213 -10.36 -1.02 0.63
CA GLU A 213 -10.92 -2.26 1.21
C GLU A 213 -9.90 -3.40 1.26
N ARG A 214 -9.12 -3.56 0.18
CA ARG A 214 -8.06 -4.58 0.10
C ARG A 214 -7.04 -4.45 1.23
N PHE A 215 -6.67 -3.23 1.60
CA PHE A 215 -5.69 -2.98 2.67
C PHE A 215 -6.33 -2.70 4.03
N ALA A 216 -7.61 -2.34 4.08
CA ALA A 216 -8.37 -2.10 5.30
C ALA A 216 -8.85 -3.41 5.97
N GLY A 217 -9.09 -4.47 5.19
CA GLY A 217 -9.52 -5.78 5.72
C GLY A 217 -8.47 -6.44 6.64
N GLU A 218 -8.93 -7.28 7.57
CA GLU A 218 -8.15 -7.90 8.67
C GLU A 218 -6.70 -8.22 8.30
N ALA A 219 -5.75 -7.74 9.09
CA ALA A 219 -4.33 -7.99 8.86
C ALA A 219 -4.02 -9.50 8.85
N SER A 220 -3.32 -9.97 7.82
CA SER A 220 -2.73 -11.30 7.79
C SER A 220 -1.56 -11.36 8.78
N ALA A 221 -1.87 -11.46 10.08
CA ALA A 221 -0.99 -11.85 11.19
C ALA A 221 -1.66 -11.67 12.58
N GLY A 222 -2.99 -11.55 12.69
CA GLY A 222 -3.68 -11.55 13.99
C GLY A 222 -3.45 -10.31 14.87
N GLU A 223 -2.80 -9.26 14.35
CA GLU A 223 -2.58 -8.03 15.09
C GLU A 223 -3.09 -6.83 14.28
N VAL A 224 -4.18 -6.25 14.77
CA VAL A 224 -4.79 -5.08 14.13
C VAL A 224 -3.97 -3.85 14.49
N MET A 225 -3.39 -3.20 13.47
CA MET A 225 -2.59 -2.00 13.65
C MET A 225 -3.44 -0.73 13.50
N PRO A 226 -3.21 0.32 14.32
CA PRO A 226 -3.81 1.63 14.09
C PRO A 226 -3.45 2.16 12.70
N VAL A 227 -4.40 2.82 12.04
CA VAL A 227 -4.17 3.43 10.72
C VAL A 227 -4.40 4.93 10.83
N ARG A 228 -3.46 5.72 10.35
CA ARG A 228 -3.61 7.17 10.18
C ARG A 228 -3.45 7.51 8.72
N ALA A 229 -4.37 8.27 8.14
CA ALA A 229 -4.26 8.73 6.77
C ALA A 229 -4.51 10.22 6.69
N ALA A 230 -3.72 10.91 5.88
CA ALA A 230 -3.95 12.29 5.51
C ALA A 230 -3.97 12.39 3.98
N LEU A 231 -4.97 13.06 3.45
CA LEU A 231 -5.13 13.30 2.02
C LEU A 231 -5.30 14.79 1.78
N LYS A 232 -4.62 15.30 0.77
CA LYS A 232 -4.84 16.63 0.19
C LYS A 232 -5.01 16.50 -1.32
N THR A 233 -6.08 17.06 -1.87
CA THR A 233 -6.30 17.07 -3.31
C THR A 233 -6.96 18.38 -3.76
N PRO A 234 -6.49 19.03 -4.83
CA PRO A 234 -7.19 20.15 -5.43
C PRO A 234 -8.60 19.79 -5.92
N ARG A 235 -8.81 18.54 -6.35
CA ARG A 235 -10.09 18.06 -6.88
C ARG A 235 -10.43 16.68 -6.31
N PHE A 236 -11.54 16.59 -5.60
CA PHE A 236 -12.07 15.33 -5.07
C PHE A 236 -13.44 15.09 -5.70
N GLU A 237 -13.68 13.86 -6.14
CA GLU A 237 -14.94 13.43 -6.70
C GLU A 237 -15.47 12.24 -5.90
N PHE A 238 -16.74 12.30 -5.55
CA PHE A 238 -17.46 11.22 -4.88
C PHE A 238 -18.91 11.21 -5.34
N GLU A 239 -19.36 10.05 -5.84
CA GLU A 239 -20.74 9.81 -6.27
C GLU A 239 -21.29 10.88 -7.24
N GLY A 240 -20.45 11.36 -8.16
CA GLY A 240 -20.79 12.36 -9.18
C GLY A 240 -20.66 13.81 -8.71
N PHE A 241 -20.30 14.07 -7.46
CA PHE A 241 -20.11 15.42 -6.91
C PHE A 241 -18.64 15.78 -6.82
N TYR A 242 -18.30 16.99 -7.26
CA TYR A 242 -16.96 17.55 -7.13
C TYR A 242 -16.84 18.46 -5.93
N PHE A 243 -15.72 18.34 -5.23
CA PHE A 243 -15.31 19.15 -4.11
C PHE A 243 -13.87 19.63 -4.36
N ASN A 244 -13.60 20.89 -4.05
CA ASN A 244 -12.36 21.58 -4.37
C ASN A 244 -11.52 21.85 -3.11
N ASP A 245 -10.20 21.78 -3.28
CA ASP A 245 -9.20 21.97 -2.22
C ASP A 245 -9.49 21.13 -0.97
N VAL A 246 -9.73 19.83 -1.17
CA VAL A 246 -10.14 18.92 -0.12
C VAL A 246 -8.94 18.40 0.67
N GLU A 247 -9.04 18.53 1.98
CA GLU A 247 -8.17 17.91 2.98
C GLU A 247 -9.00 16.93 3.80
N VAL A 248 -8.53 15.67 3.90
CA VAL A 248 -9.13 14.61 4.72
C VAL A 248 -8.10 14.10 5.70
N ALA A 249 -8.49 13.92 6.95
CA ALA A 249 -7.70 13.19 7.94
C ALA A 249 -8.53 12.03 8.50
N VAL A 250 -7.91 10.86 8.63
CA VAL A 250 -8.52 9.62 9.11
C VAL A 250 -7.65 9.01 10.21
N ASP A 251 -8.28 8.58 11.31
CA ASP A 251 -7.66 7.78 12.38
C ASP A 251 -8.56 6.55 12.63
N ARG A 252 -8.02 5.36 12.34
CA ARG A 252 -8.67 4.08 12.64
C ARG A 252 -8.06 3.48 13.90
N ARG A 253 -8.92 3.25 14.87
CA ARG A 253 -8.69 2.34 15.99
C ARG A 253 -9.77 1.29 15.91
N ASP A 254 -9.41 0.15 15.34
CA ASP A 254 -10.34 -0.90 14.96
C ASP A 254 -11.38 -1.22 16.05
N PRO A 255 -12.67 -1.33 15.70
CA PRO A 255 -13.28 -1.24 14.36
C PRO A 255 -13.66 0.20 13.94
N ILE A 256 -13.29 1.21 14.71
CA ILE A 256 -13.77 2.58 14.57
C ILE A 256 -12.84 3.39 13.66
N TRP A 257 -13.43 4.02 12.65
CA TRP A 257 -12.81 4.98 11.76
C TRP A 257 -13.32 6.37 12.08
N ASN A 258 -12.45 7.26 12.55
CA ASN A 258 -12.77 8.68 12.69
C ASN A 258 -12.23 9.43 11.48
N TRP A 259 -13.01 10.36 10.94
CA TRP A 259 -12.59 11.18 9.82
C TRP A 259 -13.00 12.63 9.99
N THR A 260 -12.20 13.52 9.40
CA THR A 260 -12.50 14.94 9.25
C THR A 260 -12.25 15.33 7.81
N VAL A 261 -13.04 16.27 7.30
CA VAL A 261 -12.92 16.77 5.94
C VAL A 261 -13.13 18.28 5.91
N LYS A 262 -12.31 18.95 5.11
CA LYS A 262 -12.40 20.37 4.84
C LYS A 262 -12.14 20.62 3.37
N GLY A 263 -12.99 21.42 2.75
CA GLY A 263 -12.87 21.87 1.37
C GLY A 263 -13.70 23.14 1.15
N ARG A 264 -13.75 23.63 -0.08
CA ARG A 264 -14.56 24.82 -0.41
C ARG A 264 -16.05 24.57 -0.27
N GLU A 265 -16.50 23.38 -0.67
CA GLU A 265 -17.91 23.01 -0.68
C GLU A 265 -18.33 22.20 0.54
N LEU A 266 -17.39 21.67 1.35
CA LEU A 266 -17.73 20.88 2.52
C LEU A 266 -16.83 21.15 3.72
N GLU A 267 -17.37 21.05 4.91
CA GLU A 267 -16.61 21.04 6.16
C GLU A 267 -17.36 20.19 7.18
N GLY A 268 -16.66 19.22 7.78
CA GLY A 268 -17.29 18.32 8.73
C GLY A 268 -16.40 17.17 9.17
N GLY A 269 -17.03 16.19 9.79
CA GLY A 269 -16.38 14.98 10.25
C GLY A 269 -17.37 13.92 10.66
N GLY A 270 -16.84 12.76 11.02
CA GLY A 270 -17.69 11.65 11.39
C GLY A 270 -16.93 10.45 11.92
N GLN A 271 -17.71 9.43 12.20
CA GLN A 271 -17.26 8.15 12.68
C GLN A 271 -17.95 7.05 11.88
N TRP A 272 -17.19 6.07 11.42
CA TRP A 272 -17.72 4.81 10.92
C TRP A 272 -17.29 3.68 11.86
N ASP A 273 -18.26 3.02 12.48
CA ASP A 273 -18.04 1.75 13.16
C ASP A 273 -18.22 0.63 12.14
N ALA A 274 -17.15 -0.09 11.83
CA ALA A 274 -17.17 -1.18 10.86
C ALA A 274 -17.64 -2.52 11.44
N ALA A 275 -18.01 -2.60 12.72
CA ALA A 275 -18.48 -3.83 13.34
C ALA A 275 -19.86 -4.27 12.82
N GLY A 276 -20.03 -5.57 12.60
CA GLY A 276 -21.29 -6.16 12.16
C GLY A 276 -21.73 -5.61 10.81
N LYS A 277 -22.95 -5.03 10.75
CA LYS A 277 -23.50 -4.36 9.56
C LYS A 277 -23.08 -2.88 9.44
N GLY A 278 -22.31 -2.39 10.41
CA GLY A 278 -21.74 -1.06 10.43
C GLY A 278 -22.69 0.08 10.81
N SER A 279 -22.14 1.19 11.28
CA SER A 279 -22.88 2.44 11.50
C SER A 279 -22.04 3.67 11.17
N VAL A 280 -22.66 4.66 10.54
CA VAL A 280 -22.04 5.91 10.11
C VAL A 280 -22.71 7.08 10.82
N LYS A 281 -21.90 7.86 11.54
CA LYS A 281 -22.27 9.16 12.07
C LYS A 281 -21.51 10.23 11.32
N ALA A 282 -22.21 11.21 10.76
CA ALA A 282 -21.59 12.33 10.08
C ALA A 282 -22.22 13.66 10.52
N ARG A 283 -21.37 14.67 10.72
CA ARG A 283 -21.77 16.02 11.09
C ARG A 283 -21.03 16.99 10.17
N PHE A 284 -21.79 17.69 9.34
CA PHE A 284 -21.27 18.70 8.43
C PHE A 284 -21.71 20.08 8.90
N ALA A 285 -20.74 20.97 9.09
CA ALA A 285 -21.00 22.38 9.26
C ALA A 285 -21.48 23.00 7.94
N ARG A 286 -20.95 22.51 6.81
CA ARG A 286 -21.34 22.91 5.46
C ARG A 286 -21.27 21.73 4.50
N LEU A 287 -22.24 21.62 3.59
CA LEU A 287 -22.22 20.72 2.46
C LEU A 287 -22.92 21.38 1.26
N ALA A 288 -22.17 21.76 0.25
CA ALA A 288 -22.65 22.33 -1.00
C ALA A 288 -22.52 21.30 -2.13
N LEU A 289 -23.65 20.90 -2.70
CA LEU A 289 -23.73 19.91 -3.76
C LEU A 289 -24.06 20.58 -5.08
N GLY A 290 -23.02 20.78 -5.91
CA GLY A 290 -23.14 21.25 -7.28
C GLY A 290 -23.85 20.25 -8.21
N PRO A 291 -23.97 20.53 -9.52
CA PRO A 291 -24.58 19.59 -10.46
C PRO A 291 -23.84 18.25 -10.42
N ALA A 292 -24.61 17.15 -10.33
CA ALA A 292 -24.02 15.83 -10.43
C ALA A 292 -23.58 15.61 -11.87
N VAL A 293 -22.36 15.14 -12.06
CA VAL A 293 -21.87 14.68 -13.36
C VAL A 293 -22.01 13.17 -13.44
N ASP A 294 -22.00 12.63 -14.65
CA ASP A 294 -21.79 11.20 -14.84
C ASP A 294 -20.45 10.84 -14.17
N SER A 295 -20.53 10.04 -13.11
CA SER A 295 -19.35 9.58 -12.41
C SER A 295 -18.49 8.78 -13.39
N VAL A 296 -17.18 8.83 -13.22
CA VAL A 296 -16.25 8.10 -14.10
C VAL A 296 -16.38 6.61 -13.76
N SER A 297 -17.35 5.96 -14.40
CA SER A 297 -17.71 4.53 -14.34
C SER A 297 -17.19 3.82 -13.10
N SER A 298 -17.98 3.85 -12.02
CA SER A 298 -17.79 2.96 -10.88
C SER A 298 -17.99 1.51 -11.35
N PRO A 299 -17.19 0.54 -10.89
CA PRO A 299 -17.65 -0.85 -10.95
C PRO A 299 -19.00 -0.95 -10.22
N GLU A 300 -19.96 -1.71 -10.75
CA GLU A 300 -21.21 -2.00 -10.03
C GLU A 300 -20.85 -2.55 -8.64
N SER A 301 -20.98 -1.72 -7.61
CA SER A 301 -20.72 -2.14 -6.24
C SER A 301 -21.82 -3.08 -5.80
N ALA A 302 -21.58 -4.37 -5.97
CA ALA A 302 -22.36 -5.45 -5.38
C ALA A 302 -22.03 -5.57 -3.89
N THR A 303 -22.41 -4.56 -3.08
CA THR A 303 -22.41 -4.69 -1.62
C THR A 303 -23.77 -4.33 -1.07
N THR A 304 -24.43 -5.37 -0.57
CA THR A 304 -25.85 -5.49 -0.18
C THR A 304 -26.12 -5.03 1.26
N ASP A 305 -25.13 -4.43 1.94
CA ASP A 305 -25.21 -4.12 3.37
C ASP A 305 -25.28 -2.61 3.61
N TYR A 306 -26.48 -2.18 3.99
CA TYR A 306 -26.83 -0.81 4.32
C TYR A 306 -26.51 -0.52 5.80
N PRO A 307 -25.49 0.31 6.12
CA PRO A 307 -25.13 0.63 7.50
C PRO A 307 -26.19 1.52 8.14
N ALA A 308 -26.32 1.49 9.47
CA ALA A 308 -27.14 2.51 10.14
C ALA A 308 -26.55 3.91 9.90
N LEU A 309 -27.40 4.90 9.65
CA LEU A 309 -26.99 6.27 9.36
C LEU A 309 -27.52 7.25 10.40
N ASP A 310 -26.67 8.18 10.80
CA ASP A 310 -27.02 9.37 11.57
C ASP A 310 -26.22 10.54 11.01
N VAL A 311 -26.84 11.29 10.10
CA VAL A 311 -26.21 12.38 9.35
C VAL A 311 -26.91 13.69 9.69
N GLU A 312 -26.14 14.71 10.07
CA GLU A 312 -26.65 16.07 10.21
C GLU A 312 -25.79 17.03 9.39
N VAL A 313 -26.45 17.95 8.69
CA VAL A 313 -25.85 19.03 7.92
C VAL A 313 -26.46 20.33 8.41
N ALA A 314 -25.62 21.25 8.90
CA ALA A 314 -26.08 22.55 9.40
C ALA A 314 -26.42 23.55 8.28
N ASP A 315 -25.64 23.52 7.20
CA ASP A 315 -25.78 24.37 6.02
C ASP A 315 -25.67 23.51 4.75
N LEU A 316 -26.81 23.19 4.15
CA LEU A 316 -26.95 22.40 2.93
C LEU A 316 -27.28 23.30 1.75
N GLU A 317 -26.40 23.33 0.77
CA GLU A 317 -26.64 23.99 -0.51
C GLU A 317 -26.76 22.93 -1.62
N ARG A 318 -27.68 23.13 -2.57
CA ARG A 318 -27.82 22.29 -3.76
C ARG A 318 -27.99 23.17 -5.00
N ASN A 319 -27.08 23.01 -5.97
CA ASN A 319 -27.09 23.79 -7.23
C ASN A 319 -27.16 25.31 -7.01
N GLY A 320 -26.41 25.86 -6.05
CA GLY A 320 -26.44 27.30 -5.77
C GLY A 320 -27.62 27.78 -4.92
N ARG A 321 -28.52 26.88 -4.51
CA ARG A 321 -29.70 27.19 -3.69
C ARG A 321 -29.49 26.71 -2.27
N ASP A 322 -29.79 27.56 -1.30
CA ASP A 322 -29.82 27.23 0.12
C ASP A 322 -31.05 26.36 0.44
N TRP A 323 -30.81 25.19 1.04
CA TRP A 323 -31.82 24.26 1.53
C TRP A 323 -31.86 24.18 3.06
N GLY A 324 -31.03 24.96 3.76
CA GLY A 324 -30.94 25.04 5.21
C GLY A 324 -30.34 23.79 5.84
N ALA A 325 -30.99 23.26 6.88
CA ALA A 325 -30.43 22.17 7.68
C ALA A 325 -31.08 20.82 7.35
N LEU A 326 -30.27 19.76 7.28
CA LEU A 326 -30.72 18.39 7.09
C LEU A 326 -30.39 17.53 8.31
N LYS A 327 -31.35 16.72 8.77
CA LYS A 327 -31.13 15.60 9.68
C LYS A 327 -31.68 14.33 9.05
N LEU A 328 -30.84 13.30 8.96
CA LEU A 328 -31.18 11.99 8.43
C LEU A 328 -30.80 10.92 9.47
N ARG A 329 -31.77 10.10 9.84
CA ARG A 329 -31.56 8.87 10.60
C ARG A 329 -32.17 7.70 9.85
N ALA A 330 -31.36 6.68 9.64
CA ALA A 330 -31.81 5.42 9.06
C ALA A 330 -31.20 4.26 9.83
N SER A 331 -32.00 3.21 10.02
CA SER A 331 -31.57 1.95 10.59
C SER A 331 -31.70 0.85 9.56
N GLN A 332 -30.95 -0.23 9.76
CA GLN A 332 -31.03 -1.37 8.87
C GLN A 332 -32.30 -2.18 9.14
N GLN A 333 -32.99 -2.60 8.08
CA GLN A 333 -34.10 -3.54 8.15
C GLN A 333 -33.93 -4.64 7.09
N GLY A 334 -33.27 -5.74 7.47
CA GLY A 334 -32.96 -6.82 6.53
C GLY A 334 -31.98 -6.36 5.45
N ARG A 335 -32.42 -6.36 4.18
CA ARG A 335 -31.69 -5.84 3.01
C ARG A 335 -32.05 -4.39 2.67
N ASP A 336 -32.95 -3.77 3.42
CA ASP A 336 -33.47 -2.43 3.16
C ASP A 336 -33.00 -1.45 4.24
N TRP A 337 -33.11 -0.16 3.92
CA TRP A 337 -33.03 0.90 4.92
C TRP A 337 -34.43 1.24 5.43
N LYS A 338 -34.58 1.25 6.75
CA LYS A 338 -35.69 1.94 7.40
C LYS A 338 -35.25 3.37 7.69
N ILE A 339 -35.81 4.32 6.96
CA ILE A 339 -35.62 5.75 7.21
C ILE A 339 -36.50 6.11 8.41
N ASP A 340 -35.87 6.21 9.58
CA ASP A 340 -36.56 6.60 10.80
C ASP A 340 -36.92 8.09 10.78
N GLN A 341 -36.05 8.93 10.19
CA GLN A 341 -36.31 10.36 10.07
C GLN A 341 -35.50 11.00 8.92
N ILE A 342 -36.18 11.79 8.09
CA ILE A 342 -35.61 12.89 7.32
C ILE A 342 -36.30 14.15 7.81
N HIS A 343 -35.53 15.13 8.25
CA HIS A 343 -36.02 16.47 8.57
C HIS A 343 -35.16 17.48 7.84
N LEU A 344 -35.77 18.24 6.94
CA LEU A 344 -35.13 19.27 6.14
C LEU A 344 -35.83 20.61 6.42
N SER A 345 -35.08 21.61 6.84
CA SER A 345 -35.64 22.92 7.21
C SER A 345 -34.87 24.04 6.55
N GLY A 346 -35.57 24.82 5.71
CA GLY A 346 -35.08 26.04 5.09
C GLY A 346 -35.87 27.26 5.56
N ALA A 347 -35.53 28.44 5.04
CA ALA A 347 -36.17 29.70 5.45
C ALA A 347 -37.69 29.74 5.18
N GLU A 348 -38.15 29.08 4.11
CA GLU A 348 -39.53 29.14 3.64
C GLU A 348 -40.26 27.78 3.67
N PHE A 349 -39.59 26.73 4.16
CA PHE A 349 -40.15 25.38 4.11
C PHE A 349 -39.61 24.48 5.21
N GLN A 350 -40.42 23.49 5.59
CA GLN A 350 -40.03 22.38 6.43
C GLN A 350 -40.59 21.10 5.82
N LEU A 351 -39.75 20.08 5.72
CA LEU A 351 -40.11 18.76 5.21
C LEU A 351 -39.73 17.71 6.24
N GLU A 352 -40.68 16.83 6.54
CA GLU A 352 -40.48 15.66 7.39
C GLU A 352 -40.92 14.41 6.63
N ALA A 353 -40.07 13.39 6.63
CA ALA A 353 -40.36 12.12 5.97
C ALA A 353 -39.79 10.94 6.77
N SER A 354 -40.44 9.78 6.62
CA SER A 354 -39.98 8.48 7.11
C SER A 354 -40.48 7.40 6.15
N GLY A 355 -39.86 6.23 6.16
CA GLY A 355 -40.27 5.16 5.24
C GLY A 355 -39.28 4.02 5.11
N LEU A 356 -39.49 3.20 4.09
CA LEU A 356 -38.63 2.09 3.71
C LEU A 356 -37.98 2.41 2.37
N TRP A 357 -36.66 2.37 2.33
CA TRP A 357 -35.88 2.43 1.10
C TRP A 357 -35.51 1.00 0.70
N GLN A 358 -36.11 0.54 -0.38
CA GLN A 358 -35.89 -0.81 -0.90
C GLN A 358 -34.66 -0.82 -1.79
N GLY A 359 -33.67 -1.66 -1.47
CA GLY A 359 -32.54 -1.90 -2.36
C GLY A 359 -32.96 -2.85 -3.47
N TRP A 360 -33.23 -2.33 -4.66
CA TRP A 360 -33.70 -3.12 -5.81
C TRP A 360 -32.55 -3.85 -6.51
#